data_AF-A0A9Q0YRV6-F1
#
_entry.id   AF-A0A9Q0YRV6-F1
#
_cell.length_a   1.000
_cell.length_b   1.000
_cell.length_c   1.000
_cell.angle_alpha   90.00
_cell.angle_beta   90.00
_cell.angle_gamma   90.00
#
_symmetry.space_group_name_H-M   'P 1'
#
loop_
_entity.id
_entity.type
_entity.pdbx_description
1 polymer ?
#
loop_
_entity_poly.entity_id
_entity_poly.type
_entity_poly.pdbx_seq_one_letter_code
_entity_poly.pdbx_strand_id
1 'polypeptide(L)'
;MLRYFTGNGTRRYVDVLQKFLAGYNESHHRSIGMAPKDLNEYCQEVWQRLYGNVDANDVAERGFKFALGDTVRISMATRPFRKGYLPQWTDEVFTVARRIRRTPPVYRLKDYGGEMVEGTFYE
;
A
#
# COMPACT_ATOMS: atom_id res chain seq x y z
N MET A 1 6.82 -9.34 -20.76
CA MET A 1 5.60 -9.94 -21.34
C MET A 1 5.09 -9.18 -22.58
N LEU A 2 4.72 -7.90 -22.47
CA LEU A 2 4.13 -7.15 -23.60
C LEU A 2 4.96 -7.18 -24.89
N ARG A 3 6.29 -7.04 -24.78
CA ARG A 3 7.23 -7.13 -25.91
C ARG A 3 7.14 -8.47 -26.67
N TYR A 4 6.94 -9.57 -25.96
CA TYR A 4 6.79 -10.90 -26.57
C TYR A 4 5.46 -11.00 -27.33
N PHE A 5 4.39 -10.38 -26.83
CA PHE A 5 3.08 -10.39 -27.51
C PHE A 5 3.12 -9.64 -28.82
N THR A 6 3.69 -8.44 -28.81
CA THR A 6 3.82 -7.63 -30.03
C THR A 6 4.77 -8.30 -31.03
N GLY A 7 5.88 -8.88 -30.58
CA GLY A 7 6.87 -9.49 -31.47
C GLY A 7 6.44 -10.80 -32.12
N ASN A 8 5.62 -11.61 -31.43
CA ASN A 8 5.18 -12.92 -31.93
C ASN A 8 3.72 -12.95 -32.40
N GLY A 9 3.02 -11.81 -32.38
CA GLY A 9 1.62 -11.73 -32.82
C GLY A 9 0.66 -12.63 -32.03
N THR A 10 1.00 -12.97 -30.78
CA THR A 10 0.22 -13.91 -29.95
C THR A 10 0.04 -13.39 -28.54
N ARG A 11 -1.08 -13.77 -27.90
CA ARG A 11 -1.31 -13.55 -26.47
C ARG A 11 -1.08 -14.82 -25.64
N ARG A 12 -0.79 -15.95 -26.28
CA ARG A 12 -0.51 -17.21 -25.60
C ARG A 12 0.93 -17.17 -25.08
N TYR A 13 1.08 -17.10 -23.76
CA TYR A 13 2.38 -16.99 -23.09
C TYR A 13 2.76 -18.23 -22.27
N VAL A 14 1.82 -19.17 -22.11
CA VAL A 14 1.99 -20.35 -21.25
C VAL A 14 3.20 -21.17 -21.67
N ASP A 15 3.40 -21.35 -22.98
CA ASP A 15 4.48 -22.17 -23.53
C ASP A 15 5.88 -21.55 -23.32
N VAL A 16 5.94 -20.23 -23.06
CA VAL A 16 7.20 -19.50 -22.78
C VAL A 16 7.30 -19.01 -21.34
N LEU A 17 6.31 -19.31 -20.50
CA LEU A 17 6.26 -18.83 -19.12
C LEU A 17 7.50 -19.23 -18.32
N GLN A 18 7.96 -20.47 -18.51
CA GLN A 18 9.17 -20.98 -17.85
C GLN A 18 10.41 -20.16 -18.21
N LYS A 19 10.53 -19.71 -19.46
CA LYS A 19 11.64 -18.85 -19.89
C LYS A 19 11.59 -17.47 -19.23
N PHE A 20 10.39 -16.92 -19.02
CA PHE A 20 10.23 -15.65 -18.29
C PHE A 20 10.55 -15.80 -16.81
N LEU A 21 10.12 -16.88 -16.18
CA LEU A 21 10.43 -17.15 -14.77
C LEU A 21 11.94 -17.32 -14.57
N ALA A 22 12.61 -18.09 -15.42
CA ALA A 22 14.08 -18.23 -15.39
C ALA A 22 14.75 -16.86 -15.52
N GLY A 23 14.38 -16.07 -16.54
CA GLY A 23 14.93 -14.72 -16.72
C GLY A 23 14.67 -13.79 -15.53
N TYR A 24 13.51 -13.87 -14.89
CA TYR A 24 13.18 -13.05 -13.73
C TYR A 24 13.96 -13.47 -12.47
N ASN A 25 14.04 -14.78 -12.22
CA ASN A 25 14.67 -15.34 -11.03
C ASN A 25 16.21 -15.30 -11.10
N GLU A 26 16.79 -15.34 -12.30
CA GLU A 26 18.24 -15.27 -12.52
C GLU A 26 18.77 -13.85 -12.65
N SER A 27 17.92 -12.88 -13.03
CA SER A 27 18.33 -11.48 -13.16
C SER A 27 18.60 -10.85 -11.80
N HIS A 28 19.62 -10.00 -11.73
CA HIS A 28 19.89 -9.19 -10.55
C HIS A 28 18.81 -8.12 -10.35
N HIS A 29 18.15 -8.11 -9.19
CA HIS A 29 17.15 -7.12 -8.83
C HIS A 29 17.77 -6.01 -7.97
N ARG A 30 17.71 -4.76 -8.45
CA ARG A 30 18.37 -3.60 -7.81
C ARG A 30 17.91 -3.35 -6.36
N SER A 31 16.63 -3.56 -6.07
CA SER A 31 16.04 -3.35 -4.75
C SER A 31 16.64 -4.28 -3.70
N ILE A 32 16.70 -5.58 -3.99
CA ILE A 32 17.24 -6.60 -3.08
C ILE A 32 18.76 -6.79 -3.19
N GLY A 33 19.37 -6.38 -4.30
CA GLY A 33 20.82 -6.44 -4.51
C GLY A 33 21.37 -7.80 -4.94
N MET A 34 20.50 -8.74 -5.33
CA MET A 34 20.87 -10.06 -5.83
C MET A 34 19.77 -10.62 -6.73
N ALA A 35 19.98 -11.80 -7.31
CA ALA A 35 18.95 -12.50 -8.06
C ALA A 35 18.00 -13.25 -7.11
N PRO A 36 16.68 -13.27 -7.37
CA PRO A 36 15.72 -13.94 -6.48
C PRO A 36 16.01 -15.41 -6.22
N LYS A 37 16.60 -16.13 -7.18
CA LYS A 37 16.94 -17.55 -7.02
C LYS A 37 18.02 -17.79 -5.95
N ASP A 38 18.84 -16.78 -5.65
CA ASP A 38 19.95 -16.87 -4.71
C ASP A 38 19.52 -16.50 -3.27
N LEU A 39 18.21 -16.22 -3.07
CA LEU A 39 17.64 -15.93 -1.76
C LEU A 39 17.55 -17.21 -0.91
N ASN A 40 17.93 -17.08 0.37
CA ASN A 40 17.70 -18.09 1.40
C ASN A 40 16.68 -17.56 2.43
N GLU A 41 16.04 -18.44 3.21
CA GLU A 41 15.01 -18.09 4.19
C GLU A 41 15.47 -17.06 5.25
N TYR A 42 16.78 -16.94 5.46
CA TYR A 42 17.39 -16.11 6.52
C TYR A 42 18.23 -14.94 5.99
N CYS A 43 17.92 -14.38 4.81
CA CYS A 43 18.65 -13.24 4.25
C CYS A 43 18.32 -11.92 5.00
N GLN A 44 18.92 -11.73 6.18
CA GLN A 44 18.80 -10.49 6.96
C GLN A 44 19.27 -9.26 6.17
N GLU A 45 20.26 -9.41 5.29
CA GLU A 45 20.77 -8.32 4.43
C GLU A 45 19.68 -7.76 3.50
N VAL A 46 18.85 -8.64 2.93
CA VAL A 46 17.74 -8.24 2.05
C VAL A 46 16.69 -7.50 2.87
N TRP A 47 16.37 -8.00 4.06
CA TRP A 47 15.46 -7.33 4.97
C TRP A 47 15.98 -5.94 5.37
N GLN A 48 17.26 -5.83 5.75
CA GLN A 48 17.91 -4.57 6.09
C GLN A 48 17.94 -3.60 4.90
N ARG A 49 18.14 -4.10 3.69
CA ARG A 49 18.15 -3.26 2.49
C ARG A 49 16.76 -2.74 2.12
N LEU A 50 15.73 -3.56 2.31
CA LEU A 50 14.34 -3.18 2.01
C LEU A 50 13.69 -2.36 3.12
N TYR A 51 14.02 -2.65 4.38
CA TYR A 51 13.31 -2.17 5.57
C TYR A 51 14.22 -1.67 6.70
N GLY A 52 15.54 -1.75 6.58
CA GLY A 52 16.48 -1.29 7.62
C GLY A 52 16.59 0.23 7.70
N ASN A 53 16.44 0.91 6.55
CA ASN A 53 16.37 2.37 6.46
C ASN A 53 14.91 2.85 6.45
N VAL A 54 14.08 2.43 7.41
CA VAL A 54 12.88 3.23 7.70
C VAL A 54 13.39 4.43 8.49
N ASP A 55 13.58 5.56 7.80
CA ASP A 55 14.01 6.79 8.44
C ASP A 55 13.05 7.09 9.60
N ALA A 56 13.54 6.95 10.84
CA ALA A 56 12.77 7.32 12.03
C ALA A 56 12.34 8.80 11.97
N ASN A 57 13.07 9.60 11.17
CA ASN A 57 12.75 10.98 10.85
C ASN A 57 11.51 11.12 9.93
N ASP A 58 11.31 10.24 8.94
CA ASP A 58 10.08 10.23 8.12
C ASP A 58 8.83 9.90 8.96
N VAL A 59 9.01 9.09 10.01
CA VAL A 59 7.96 8.76 10.98
C VAL A 59 7.68 9.91 11.95
N ALA A 60 8.71 10.68 12.29
CA ALA A 60 8.62 11.82 13.20
C ALA A 60 8.08 13.09 12.51
N GLU A 61 8.38 13.29 11.22
CA GLU A 61 7.93 14.45 10.44
C GLU A 61 6.45 14.37 10.06
N ARG A 62 5.90 13.16 9.87
CA ARG A 62 4.46 12.96 9.64
C ARG A 62 3.71 13.01 10.97
N GLY A 63 3.61 14.22 11.51
CA GLY A 63 2.69 14.53 12.59
C GLY A 63 1.25 14.15 12.24
N PHE A 64 0.41 13.96 13.25
CA PHE A 64 -1.01 13.74 13.01
C PHE A 64 -1.64 14.99 12.42
N LYS A 65 -2.20 14.89 11.21
CA LYS A 65 -2.99 15.94 10.57
C LYS A 65 -4.23 16.31 11.38
N PHE A 66 -4.95 15.30 11.87
CA PHE A 66 -6.14 15.48 12.71
C PHE A 66 -5.82 15.38 14.21
N ALA A 67 -6.46 16.25 15.00
CA ALA A 67 -6.43 16.23 16.45
C ALA A 67 -7.47 15.27 17.04
N LEU A 68 -7.37 15.00 18.34
CA LEU A 68 -8.41 14.25 19.06
C LEU A 68 -9.65 15.15 19.18
N GLY A 69 -10.82 14.61 18.86
CA GLY A 69 -12.08 15.37 18.89
C GLY A 69 -12.43 16.06 17.57
N ASP A 70 -11.56 16.04 16.57
CA ASP A 70 -11.88 16.58 15.25
C ASP A 70 -13.01 15.80 14.59
N THR A 71 -13.89 16.51 13.88
CA THR A 71 -14.96 15.92 13.09
C THR A 71 -14.48 15.65 11.67
N VAL A 72 -14.66 14.42 11.20
CA VAL A 72 -14.17 13.93 9.91
C VAL A 72 -15.24 13.10 9.20
N ARG A 73 -15.07 12.88 7.90
CA ARG A 73 -15.90 11.97 7.10
C ARG A 73 -15.01 10.92 6.45
N ILE A 74 -15.57 9.76 6.17
CA ILE A 74 -14.86 8.65 5.54
C ILE A 74 -15.06 8.75 4.02
N SER A 75 -14.01 8.49 3.24
CA SER A 75 -14.10 8.47 1.78
C SER A 75 -14.88 7.24 1.31
N MET A 76 -15.74 7.43 0.31
CA MET A 76 -16.47 6.32 -0.30
C MET A 76 -15.56 5.51 -1.22
N ALA A 77 -15.85 4.21 -1.38
CA ALA A 77 -15.10 3.34 -2.28
C ALA A 77 -15.11 3.87 -3.73
N THR A 78 -13.91 4.13 -4.26
CA THR A 78 -13.72 4.62 -5.63
C THR A 78 -14.09 3.55 -6.66
N ARG A 79 -14.77 3.96 -7.73
CA ARG A 79 -15.04 3.12 -8.91
C ARG A 79 -14.32 3.71 -10.13
N PRO A 80 -13.80 2.89 -11.08
CA PRO A 80 -13.01 3.37 -12.22
C PRO A 80 -13.70 4.47 -13.05
N PHE A 81 -15.02 4.38 -13.19
CA PHE A 81 -15.84 5.38 -13.88
C PHE A 81 -16.88 5.93 -12.91
N ARG A 82 -16.51 6.99 -12.18
CA ARG A 82 -17.39 7.67 -11.23
C ARG A 82 -17.80 9.03 -11.80
N LYS A 83 -19.09 9.36 -11.69
CA LYS A 83 -19.60 10.66 -12.12
C LYS A 83 -19.15 11.74 -11.12
N GLY A 84 -18.59 12.84 -11.64
CA GLY A 84 -18.00 13.91 -10.81
C GLY A 84 -19.00 14.59 -9.86
N TYR A 85 -20.28 14.62 -10.20
CA TYR A 85 -21.33 15.24 -9.39
C TYR A 85 -21.76 14.41 -8.17
N LEU A 86 -21.27 13.18 -8.00
CA LEU A 86 -21.62 12.33 -6.86
C LEU A 86 -20.74 12.64 -5.62
N PRO A 87 -21.25 12.50 -4.39
CA PRO A 87 -20.52 12.82 -3.14
C PRO A 87 -19.39 11.83 -2.83
N GLN A 88 -18.16 12.32 -2.65
CA GLN A 88 -16.96 11.48 -2.43
C GLN A 88 -16.81 10.97 -0.99
N TRP A 89 -17.59 11.53 -0.07
CA TRP A 89 -17.53 11.28 1.37
C TRP A 89 -18.86 10.71 1.85
N THR A 90 -18.82 9.90 2.91
CA THR A 90 -20.03 9.46 3.62
C THR A 90 -20.84 10.65 4.14
N ASP A 91 -22.16 10.49 4.22
CA ASP A 91 -23.02 11.50 4.82
C ASP A 91 -22.83 11.58 6.34
N GLU A 92 -22.50 10.43 6.95
CA GLU A 92 -22.19 10.30 8.36
C GLU A 92 -20.90 11.04 8.74
N VAL A 93 -20.96 11.74 9.87
CA VAL A 93 -19.85 12.50 10.46
C VAL A 93 -19.33 11.76 11.68
N PHE A 94 -18.03 11.54 11.70
CA PHE A 94 -17.33 10.81 12.75
C PHE A 94 -16.44 11.75 13.54
N THR A 95 -16.07 11.33 14.74
CA THR A 95 -15.13 12.06 15.60
C THR A 95 -13.86 11.25 15.79
N VAL A 96 -12.70 11.89 15.73
CA VAL A 96 -11.41 11.25 16.00
C VAL A 96 -11.30 10.88 17.48
N ALA A 97 -11.41 9.58 17.77
CA ALA A 97 -11.37 9.03 19.12
C ALA A 97 -9.94 8.72 19.59
N ARG A 98 -9.08 8.23 18.68
CA ARG A 98 -7.70 7.87 19.02
C ARG A 98 -6.75 8.10 17.84
N ARG A 99 -5.53 8.51 18.18
CA ARG A 99 -4.39 8.65 17.26
C ARG A 99 -3.37 7.56 17.57
N ILE A 100 -2.93 6.82 16.54
CA ILE A 100 -2.00 5.71 16.65
C ILE A 100 -0.76 6.06 15.83
N ARG A 101 0.40 6.13 16.51
CA ARG A 101 1.68 6.42 15.86
C ARG A 101 2.12 5.19 15.08
N ARG A 102 1.97 5.27 13.75
CA ARG A 102 2.44 4.32 12.74
C ARG A 102 2.88 5.12 11.53
N THR A 103 3.53 4.45 10.58
CA THR A 103 3.95 5.06 9.31
C THR A 103 3.19 4.36 8.19
N PRO A 104 2.17 4.98 7.59
CA PRO A 104 1.63 6.32 7.86
C PRO A 104 0.74 6.39 9.13
N PRO A 105 0.45 7.61 9.66
CA PRO A 105 -0.36 7.80 10.86
C PRO A 105 -1.75 7.19 10.74
N VAL A 106 -2.26 6.61 11.83
CA VAL A 106 -3.53 5.88 11.83
C VAL A 106 -4.47 6.42 12.89
N TYR A 107 -5.76 6.48 12.57
CA TYR A 107 -6.83 6.99 13.41
C TYR A 107 -7.86 5.91 13.72
N ARG A 108 -8.47 6.00 14.91
CA ARG A 108 -9.74 5.33 15.22
C ARG A 108 -10.81 6.38 15.41
N LEU A 109 -11.98 6.09 14.85
CA LEU A 109 -13.12 6.98 14.80
C LEU A 109 -14.22 6.46 15.72
N LYS A 110 -15.05 7.38 16.20
CA LYS A 110 -16.33 7.08 16.83
C LYS A 110 -17.45 7.78 16.06
N ASP A 111 -18.62 7.18 16.03
CA ASP A 111 -19.81 7.76 15.45
C ASP A 111 -20.41 8.88 16.35
N TYR A 112 -21.59 9.38 15.96
CA TYR A 112 -22.32 10.36 16.76
C TYR A 112 -22.87 9.76 18.07
N GLY A 113 -23.21 8.47 18.07
CA GLY A 113 -23.69 7.73 19.25
C GLY A 113 -22.61 7.41 20.29
N GLY A 114 -21.33 7.64 19.94
CA GLY A 114 -20.18 7.31 20.77
C GLY A 114 -19.66 5.88 20.60
N GLU A 115 -20.23 5.11 19.67
CA GLU A 115 -19.75 3.78 19.31
C GLU A 115 -18.48 3.87 18.46
N MET A 116 -17.54 2.95 18.70
CA MET A 116 -16.28 2.92 17.97
C MET A 116 -16.51 2.29 16.59
N VAL A 117 -16.10 2.99 15.54
CA VAL A 117 -16.17 2.47 14.17
C VAL A 117 -15.16 1.34 14.02
N GLU A 118 -15.58 0.24 13.41
CA GLU A 118 -14.71 -0.90 13.15
C GLU A 118 -13.61 -0.54 12.15
N GLY A 119 -12.38 -0.94 12.48
CA GLY A 119 -11.21 -0.72 11.64
C GLY A 119 -10.34 0.47 12.04
N THR A 120 -9.46 0.85 11.12
CA THR A 120 -8.46 1.90 11.31
C THR A 120 -8.31 2.70 10.02
N PHE A 121 -8.24 4.02 10.16
CA PHE A 121 -8.31 4.94 9.03
C PHE A 121 -7.00 5.73 8.89
N TYR A 122 -6.63 6.02 7.66
CA TYR A 122 -5.55 6.94 7.34
C TYR A 122 -6.11 8.37 7.19
N GLU A 123 -5.22 9.32 6.93
CA GLU A 123 -5.58 10.71 6.62
C GLU A 123 -6.27 10.90 5.27
#